data_AF-A0A4U9TW47-F1
#
_entry.id   AF-A0A4U9TW47-F1
#
_cell.length_a   1.000
_cell.length_b   1.000
_cell.length_c   1.000
_cell.angle_alpha   90.00
_cell.angle_beta   90.00
_cell.angle_gamma   90.00
#
_symmetry.space_group_name_H-M   'P 1'
#
loop_
_entity.id
_entity.type
_entity.pdbx_description
1 polymer ?
#
loop_
_entity_poly.entity_id
_entity_poly.type
_entity_poly.pdbx_seq_one_letter_code
_entity_poly.pdbx_strand_id
1 'polypeptide(L)'
;MRIDDVSTLTLLFNSVDINADDPGGLTEAEWHDNPRQAPRAGQYNTRKTISQTQAGLRYERQMSANDDLSIMTYAGERETTQYQSIPVAVQQRSEQHPGGVISLARHYQGIDTRWTHRGEIATLPFSVTGGLDYETMTEQRKGYENFTVVNGVSELGTKGNLRRMNAT
;
A
#
# COMPACT_ATOMS: atom_id res chain seq x y z
N MET A 1 -22.89 0.68 14.95
CA MET A 1 -23.54 0.35 16.23
C MET A 1 -23.88 1.65 16.94
N ARG A 2 -25.15 1.89 17.28
CA ARG A 2 -25.51 3.01 18.13
C ARG A 2 -25.23 2.62 19.59
N ILE A 3 -24.40 3.38 20.29
CA ILE A 3 -24.05 3.10 21.69
C ILE A 3 -25.10 3.71 22.62
N ASP A 4 -25.49 4.95 22.35
CA ASP A 4 -26.55 5.68 23.03
C ASP A 4 -27.23 6.66 22.06
N ASP A 5 -28.07 7.56 22.55
CA ASP A 5 -28.81 8.47 21.68
C ASP A 5 -27.93 9.47 20.92
N VAL A 6 -26.75 9.77 21.43
CA VAL A 6 -25.84 10.79 20.88
C VAL A 6 -24.53 10.20 20.39
N SER A 7 -24.31 8.88 20.50
CA SER A 7 -23.06 8.21 20.12
C SER A 7 -23.23 7.02 19.19
N THR A 8 -22.36 6.96 18.20
CA THR A 8 -22.23 5.86 17.25
C THR A 8 -20.80 5.34 17.22
N LEU A 9 -20.65 4.02 17.21
CA LEU A 9 -19.39 3.32 16.99
C LEU A 9 -19.49 2.47 15.72
N THR A 10 -18.53 2.62 14.83
CA THR A 10 -18.43 1.88 13.58
C THR A 10 -17.12 1.11 13.59
N LEU A 11 -17.21 -0.21 13.41
CA LEU A 11 -16.06 -1.06 13.17
C LEU A 11 -15.88 -1.24 11.68
N LEU A 12 -14.65 -1.05 11.20
CA LEU A 12 -14.25 -1.27 9.83
C LEU A 12 -13.29 -2.45 9.80
N PHE A 13 -13.53 -3.38 8.89
CA PHE A 13 -12.60 -4.44 8.56
C PHE A 13 -12.52 -4.54 7.05
N ASN A 14 -11.30 -4.63 6.52
CA ASN A 14 -11.07 -4.82 5.10
C ASN A 14 -9.87 -5.76 4.92
N SER A 15 -10.04 -6.71 4.00
CA SER A 15 -8.97 -7.60 3.58
C SER A 15 -8.95 -7.69 2.06
N VAL A 16 -7.76 -7.65 1.50
CA VAL A 16 -7.50 -7.73 0.06
C VAL A 16 -6.42 -8.79 -0.15
N ASP A 17 -6.68 -9.70 -1.08
CA ASP A 17 -5.71 -10.64 -1.60
C ASP A 17 -5.74 -10.57 -3.12
N ILE A 18 -4.63 -10.14 -3.72
CA ILE A 18 -4.46 -9.97 -5.16
C ILE A 18 -3.27 -10.81 -5.59
N ASN A 19 -3.50 -11.67 -6.57
CA ASN A 19 -2.46 -12.29 -7.36
C ASN A 19 -2.69 -11.93 -8.83
N ALA A 20 -1.83 -11.07 -9.37
CA ALA A 20 -2.02 -10.52 -10.70
C ALA A 20 -0.73 -10.56 -11.52
N ASP A 21 -0.84 -11.00 -12.76
CA ASP A 21 0.21 -10.86 -13.76
C ASP A 21 0.29 -9.38 -14.21
N ASP A 22 1.51 -8.88 -14.32
CA ASP A 22 1.79 -7.50 -14.74
C ASP A 22 2.21 -7.54 -16.22
N PRO A 23 1.39 -7.09 -17.18
CA PRO A 23 1.73 -7.17 -18.61
C PRO A 23 2.91 -6.26 -18.98
N GLY A 24 3.25 -5.29 -18.12
CA GLY A 24 4.28 -4.29 -18.38
C GLY A 24 3.86 -3.26 -19.44
N GLY A 25 4.80 -2.37 -19.78
CA GLY A 25 4.63 -1.38 -20.84
C GLY A 25 5.12 -1.87 -22.19
N LEU A 26 4.66 -1.21 -23.26
CA LEU A 26 5.13 -1.37 -24.64
C LEU A 26 5.82 -0.09 -25.12
N THR A 27 6.85 -0.24 -25.94
CA THR A 27 7.36 0.86 -26.76
C THR A 27 6.38 1.23 -27.87
N GLU A 28 6.53 2.39 -28.49
CA GLU A 28 5.67 2.83 -29.60
C GLU A 28 5.63 1.82 -30.75
N ALA A 29 6.78 1.31 -31.17
CA ALA A 29 6.88 0.31 -32.23
C ALA A 29 6.20 -1.02 -31.85
N GLU A 30 6.41 -1.52 -30.63
CA GLU A 30 5.74 -2.73 -30.13
C GLU A 30 4.22 -2.54 -30.04
N TRP A 31 3.75 -1.37 -29.60
CA TRP A 31 2.32 -1.10 -29.53
C TRP A 31 1.67 -1.09 -30.92
N HIS A 32 2.34 -0.48 -31.91
CA HIS A 32 1.87 -0.49 -33.30
C HIS A 32 1.86 -1.87 -33.93
N ASP A 33 2.86 -2.70 -33.65
CA ASP A 33 2.96 -4.08 -34.15
C ASP A 33 1.86 -4.97 -33.56
N ASN A 34 1.71 -4.95 -32.23
CA ASN A 34 0.63 -5.64 -31.54
C ASN A 34 0.29 -4.96 -30.20
N PRO A 35 -0.87 -4.31 -30.06
CA PRO A 35 -1.20 -3.56 -28.85
C PRO A 35 -1.52 -4.45 -27.64
N ARG A 36 -1.66 -5.77 -27.83
CA ARG A 36 -1.95 -6.74 -26.75
C ARG A 36 -0.73 -7.60 -26.36
N GLN A 37 0.43 -7.38 -26.96
CA GLN A 37 1.61 -8.16 -26.62
C GLN A 37 2.16 -7.81 -25.23
N ALA A 38 2.90 -8.75 -24.64
CA ALA A 38 3.54 -8.58 -23.33
C ALA A 38 4.89 -9.32 -23.27
N PRO A 39 5.87 -8.96 -24.14
CA PRO A 39 7.07 -9.76 -24.36
C PRO A 39 7.91 -9.92 -23.10
N ARG A 40 8.06 -8.83 -22.33
CA ARG A 40 8.79 -8.82 -21.06
C ARG A 40 8.07 -9.63 -19.98
N ALA A 41 6.73 -9.68 -20.00
CA ALA A 41 5.98 -10.44 -19.02
C ALA A 41 6.19 -11.94 -19.17
N GLY A 42 6.16 -12.45 -20.41
CA GLY A 42 6.50 -13.84 -20.70
C GLY A 42 7.94 -14.20 -20.32
N GLN A 43 8.88 -13.26 -20.53
CA GLN A 43 10.30 -13.52 -20.26
C GLN A 43 10.66 -13.51 -18.77
N TYR A 44 10.10 -12.56 -18.00
CA TYR A 44 10.49 -12.32 -16.60
C TYR A 44 9.41 -12.72 -15.60
N ASN A 45 8.32 -13.34 -16.08
CA ASN A 45 7.15 -13.68 -15.28
C ASN A 45 6.71 -12.50 -14.41
N THR A 46 6.55 -11.32 -15.03
CA THR A 46 6.25 -10.10 -14.27
C THR A 46 4.86 -10.21 -13.67
N ARG A 47 4.80 -10.01 -12.35
CA ARG A 47 3.60 -10.22 -11.55
C ARG A 47 3.72 -9.47 -10.24
N LYS A 48 2.58 -9.23 -9.60
CA LYS A 48 2.49 -8.64 -8.29
C LYS A 48 1.49 -9.39 -7.43
N THR A 49 1.91 -9.73 -6.23
CA THR A 49 1.02 -10.20 -5.17
C THR A 49 0.89 -9.12 -4.11
N ILE A 50 -0.33 -8.90 -3.62
CA ILE A 50 -0.63 -7.97 -2.54
C ILE A 50 -1.56 -8.68 -1.58
N SER A 51 -1.16 -8.76 -0.31
CA SER A 51 -2.05 -9.08 0.79
C SER A 51 -2.14 -7.87 1.71
N GLN A 52 -3.35 -7.51 2.11
CA GLN A 52 -3.56 -6.40 3.04
C GLN A 52 -4.73 -6.74 3.96
N THR A 53 -4.55 -6.46 5.24
CA THR A 53 -5.62 -6.52 6.23
C THR A 53 -5.58 -5.24 7.04
N GLN A 54 -6.74 -4.63 7.24
CA GLN A 54 -6.86 -3.42 8.05
C GLN A 54 -8.11 -3.50 8.92
N ALA A 55 -7.97 -2.96 10.12
CA ALA A 55 -9.06 -2.78 11.06
C ALA A 55 -9.12 -1.31 11.48
N GLY A 56 -10.33 -0.81 11.66
CA GLY A 56 -10.56 0.56 12.10
C GLY A 56 -11.74 0.65 13.05
N LEU A 57 -11.68 1.64 13.93
CA LEU A 57 -12.75 1.99 14.84
C LEU A 57 -13.02 3.48 14.70
N ARG A 58 -14.26 3.81 14.35
CA ARG A 58 -14.73 5.19 14.28
C ARG A 58 -15.78 5.42 15.36
N TYR A 59 -15.50 6.35 16.25
CA TYR A 59 -16.42 6.83 17.27
C TYR A 59 -16.91 8.23 16.93
N GLU A 60 -18.21 8.44 17.00
CA GLU A 60 -18.85 9.72 16.84
C GLU A 60 -19.72 10.02 18.06
N ARG A 61 -19.67 11.25 18.55
CA ARG A 61 -20.54 11.71 19.62
C ARG A 61 -20.95 13.16 19.43
N GLN A 62 -22.25 13.43 19.57
CA GLN A 62 -22.75 14.76 19.82
C GLN A 62 -22.47 15.12 21.29
N MET A 63 -21.51 16.01 21.52
CA MET A 63 -21.04 16.42 22.85
C MET A 63 -21.98 17.47 23.48
N SER A 64 -22.62 18.29 22.66
CA SER A 64 -23.62 19.29 23.06
C SER A 64 -24.62 19.54 21.91
N ALA A 65 -25.59 20.43 22.07
CA ALA A 65 -26.45 20.86 20.95
C ALA A 65 -25.64 21.41 19.75
N ASN A 66 -24.44 21.92 20.01
CA ASN A 66 -23.62 22.68 19.07
C ASN A 66 -22.27 22.02 18.77
N ASP A 67 -21.91 20.92 19.44
CA ASP A 67 -20.57 20.33 19.39
C ASP A 67 -20.63 18.85 19.01
N ASP A 68 -19.87 18.45 17.99
CA ASP A 68 -19.64 17.05 17.63
C ASP A 68 -18.17 16.67 17.76
N LEU A 69 -17.92 15.45 18.21
CA LEU A 69 -16.61 14.81 18.27
C LEU A 69 -16.60 13.58 17.36
N SER A 70 -15.56 13.43 16.56
CA SER A 70 -15.26 12.23 15.78
C SER A 70 -13.83 11.77 16.06
N ILE A 71 -13.65 10.51 16.42
CA ILE A 71 -12.35 9.87 16.59
C ILE A 71 -12.30 8.67 15.65
N MET A 72 -11.26 8.57 14.82
CA MET A 72 -10.98 7.41 13.99
C MET A 72 -9.62 6.86 14.38
N THR A 73 -9.57 5.59 14.73
CA THR A 73 -8.32 4.84 14.90
C THR A 73 -8.27 3.72 13.88
N TYR A 74 -7.08 3.43 13.38
CA TYR A 74 -6.89 2.33 12.46
C TYR A 74 -5.50 1.71 12.61
N ALA A 75 -5.43 0.44 12.25
CA ALA A 75 -4.18 -0.27 12.10
C ALA A 75 -4.32 -1.27 10.95
N GLY A 76 -3.22 -1.53 10.27
CA GLY A 76 -3.20 -2.51 9.22
C GLY A 76 -1.80 -2.98 8.88
N GLU A 77 -1.78 -4.08 8.16
CA GLU A 77 -0.59 -4.66 7.59
C GLU A 77 -0.78 -4.84 6.08
N ARG A 78 0.31 -4.66 5.35
CA ARG A 78 0.33 -4.88 3.90
C ARG A 78 1.62 -5.54 3.51
N GLU A 79 1.52 -6.68 2.84
CA GLU A 79 2.64 -7.31 2.17
C GLU A 79 2.49 -7.18 0.65
N THR A 80 3.61 -6.96 -0.03
CA THR A 80 3.61 -6.84 -1.49
C THR A 80 4.89 -7.46 -2.04
N THR A 81 4.74 -8.40 -2.96
CA THR A 81 5.86 -8.93 -3.76
C THR A 81 5.66 -8.56 -5.21
N GLN A 82 6.67 -7.97 -5.84
CA GLN A 82 6.65 -7.60 -7.25
C GLN A 82 7.87 -8.19 -7.97
N TYR A 83 7.62 -8.90 -9.07
CA TYR A 83 8.64 -9.39 -9.99
C TYR A 83 8.73 -8.41 -11.17
N GLN A 84 9.92 -7.83 -11.38
CA GLN A 84 10.17 -6.81 -12.40
C GLN A 84 10.99 -7.38 -13.55
N SER A 85 10.86 -6.81 -14.75
CA SER A 85 11.62 -7.20 -15.93
C SER A 85 13.02 -6.58 -16.00
N ILE A 86 13.77 -6.59 -14.90
CA ILE A 86 15.15 -6.03 -14.87
C ILE A 86 16.13 -7.09 -15.40
N PRO A 87 16.92 -6.80 -16.45
CA PRO A 87 17.89 -7.76 -17.00
C PRO A 87 18.96 -8.19 -15.99
N VAL A 88 19.42 -9.45 -16.08
CA VAL A 88 20.49 -10.01 -15.23
C VAL A 88 21.73 -9.13 -15.24
N ALA A 89 22.17 -8.69 -16.42
CA ALA A 89 23.35 -7.84 -16.57
C ALA A 89 23.23 -6.49 -15.83
N VAL A 90 22.02 -5.97 -15.66
CA VAL A 90 21.78 -4.75 -14.87
C VAL A 90 21.84 -5.06 -13.39
N GLN A 91 21.19 -6.15 -12.96
CA GLN A 91 21.21 -6.60 -11.56
C GLN A 91 22.62 -6.93 -11.06
N GLN A 92 23.49 -7.45 -11.93
CA GLN A 92 24.88 -7.81 -11.60
C GLN A 92 25.89 -6.69 -11.83
N ARG A 93 25.49 -5.55 -12.43
CA ARG A 93 26.42 -4.46 -12.74
C ARG A 93 27.01 -3.81 -11.47
N SER A 94 26.29 -3.87 -10.36
CA SER A 94 26.71 -3.31 -9.08
C SER A 94 26.16 -4.13 -7.93
N GLU A 95 27.00 -4.35 -6.91
CA GLU A 95 26.57 -4.97 -5.65
C GLU A 95 25.48 -4.16 -4.94
N GLN A 96 25.43 -2.85 -5.19
CA GLN A 96 24.42 -1.96 -4.62
C GLN A 96 23.05 -2.12 -5.29
N HIS A 97 22.94 -2.78 -6.44
CA HIS A 97 21.65 -2.98 -7.11
C HIS A 97 20.74 -3.92 -6.27
N PRO A 98 19.47 -3.56 -5.99
CA PRO A 98 18.59 -4.34 -5.12
C PRO A 98 18.05 -5.64 -5.75
N GLY A 99 18.48 -5.97 -6.96
CA GLY A 99 17.90 -7.04 -7.78
C GLY A 99 16.63 -6.62 -8.53
N GLY A 100 15.84 -7.58 -8.99
CA GLY A 100 14.64 -7.40 -9.82
C GLY A 100 13.33 -7.90 -9.18
N VAL A 101 13.38 -8.39 -7.94
CA VAL A 101 12.19 -8.72 -7.15
C VAL A 101 12.17 -7.86 -5.91
N ILE A 102 11.06 -7.18 -5.67
CA ILE A 102 10.83 -6.33 -4.51
C ILE A 102 9.85 -7.02 -3.59
N SER A 103 10.18 -7.10 -2.30
CA SER A 103 9.29 -7.59 -1.24
C SER A 103 9.18 -6.52 -0.17
N LEU A 104 7.95 -6.09 0.13
CA LEU A 104 7.64 -5.06 1.12
C LEU A 104 6.69 -5.66 2.15
N ALA A 105 7.00 -5.49 3.44
CA ALA A 105 6.08 -5.75 4.53
C ALA A 105 5.93 -4.47 5.33
N ARG A 106 4.70 -3.96 5.43
CA ARG A 106 4.37 -2.69 6.07
C ARG A 106 3.41 -2.91 7.22
N HIS A 107 3.68 -2.24 8.33
CA HIS A 107 2.70 -2.05 9.40
C HIS A 107 2.42 -0.56 9.50
N TYR A 108 1.15 -0.19 9.50
CA TYR A 108 0.72 1.20 9.59
C TYR A 108 -0.42 1.33 10.59
N GLN A 109 -0.47 2.48 11.25
CA GLN A 109 -1.52 2.79 12.22
C GLN A 109 -1.67 4.30 12.35
N GLY A 110 -2.85 4.73 12.76
CA GLY A 110 -3.11 6.14 12.95
C GLY A 110 -4.30 6.41 13.85
N ILE A 111 -4.35 7.66 14.32
CA ILE A 111 -5.46 8.23 15.05
C ILE A 111 -5.73 9.64 14.56
N ASP A 112 -7.00 9.91 14.27
CA ASP A 112 -7.50 11.16 13.75
C ASP A 112 -8.68 11.60 14.61
N THR A 113 -8.53 12.75 15.27
CA THR A 113 -9.54 13.33 16.16
C THR A 113 -9.99 14.67 15.62
N ARG A 114 -11.30 14.83 15.42
CA ARG A 114 -11.92 16.07 14.96
C ARG A 114 -13.03 16.50 15.89
N TRP A 115 -13.06 17.79 16.20
CA TRP A 115 -14.15 18.46 16.90
C TRP A 115 -14.74 19.54 15.99
N THR A 116 -16.06 19.55 15.86
CA THR A 116 -16.80 20.55 15.10
C THR A 116 -17.74 21.31 16.04
N HIS A 117 -17.59 22.63 16.07
CA HIS A 117 -18.49 23.56 16.76
C HIS A 117 -19.35 24.31 15.75
N ARG A 118 -20.65 24.37 16.00
CA ARG A 118 -21.62 25.18 15.24
C ARG A 118 -22.17 26.27 16.16
N GLY A 119 -22.09 27.51 15.71
CA GLY A 119 -22.58 28.66 16.47
C GLY A 119 -23.16 29.73 15.58
N GLU A 120 -23.56 30.84 16.18
CA GLU A 120 -24.07 32.01 15.49
C GLU A 120 -23.37 33.26 16.03
N ILE A 121 -22.99 34.18 15.14
CA ILE A 121 -22.54 35.52 15.51
C ILE A 121 -23.57 36.51 14.95
N ALA A 122 -24.26 37.21 15.85
CA ALA A 122 -25.49 37.96 15.53
C ALA A 122 -26.54 37.07 14.87
N THR A 123 -26.71 37.13 13.55
CA THR A 123 -27.63 36.29 12.78
C THR A 123 -26.91 35.41 11.75
N LEU A 124 -25.57 35.41 11.77
CA LEU A 124 -24.77 34.65 10.81
C LEU A 124 -24.35 33.30 11.44
N PRO A 125 -24.84 32.16 10.92
CA PRO A 125 -24.38 30.85 11.36
C PRO A 125 -22.93 30.62 10.92
N PHE A 126 -22.15 30.00 11.79
CA PHE A 126 -20.79 29.58 11.49
C PHE A 126 -20.54 28.14 11.98
N SER A 127 -19.57 27.48 11.35
CA SER A 127 -19.06 26.19 11.78
C SER A 127 -17.53 26.22 11.78
N VAL A 128 -16.91 25.78 12.86
CA VAL A 128 -15.45 25.63 12.98
C VAL A 128 -15.14 24.18 13.28
N THR A 129 -14.17 23.62 12.56
CA THR A 129 -13.66 22.27 12.85
C THR A 129 -12.17 22.36 13.16
N GLY A 130 -11.78 21.85 14.31
CA GLY A 130 -10.38 21.67 14.72
C GLY A 130 -10.07 20.19 14.90
N GLY A 131 -8.81 19.79 14.77
CA GLY A 131 -8.42 18.39 14.95
C GLY A 131 -6.93 18.15 15.05
N LEU A 132 -6.58 16.93 15.44
CA LEU A 132 -5.22 16.41 15.51
C LEU A 132 -5.17 15.05 14.82
N ASP A 133 -4.12 14.85 14.04
CA ASP A 133 -3.86 13.64 13.28
C ASP A 133 -2.45 13.13 13.60
N TYR A 134 -2.33 11.83 13.81
CA TYR A 134 -1.06 11.16 14.03
C TYR A 134 -1.06 9.82 13.31
N GLU A 135 -0.06 9.62 12.45
CA GLU A 135 0.10 8.42 11.65
C GLU A 135 1.54 7.91 11.74
N THR A 136 1.70 6.58 11.74
CA THR A 136 2.99 5.93 11.57
C THR A 136 2.90 4.79 10.58
N MET A 137 4.01 4.57 9.89
CA MET A 137 4.23 3.39 9.05
C MET A 137 5.67 2.94 9.22
N THR A 138 5.85 1.65 9.45
CA THR A 138 7.15 1.00 9.35
C THR A 138 7.15 0.05 8.16
N GLU A 139 8.27 -0.02 7.43
CA GLU A 139 8.44 -0.88 6.26
C GLU A 139 9.71 -1.73 6.42
N GLN A 140 9.56 -3.04 6.29
CA GLN A 140 10.66 -3.94 5.99
C GLN A 140 10.73 -4.15 4.48
N ARG A 141 11.81 -3.67 3.88
CA ARG A 141 12.04 -3.73 2.44
C ARG A 141 13.15 -4.70 2.12
N LYS A 142 12.86 -5.67 1.25
CA LYS A 142 13.83 -6.61 0.71
C LYS A 142 13.87 -6.55 -0.80
N GLY A 143 15.07 -6.69 -1.35
CA GLY A 143 15.33 -6.81 -2.78
C GLY A 143 16.03 -8.12 -3.08
N TYR A 144 15.59 -8.84 -4.10
CA TYR A 144 16.15 -10.12 -4.54
C TYR A 144 16.43 -10.13 -6.03
N GLU A 145 17.30 -11.04 -6.46
CA GLU A 145 17.46 -11.36 -7.88
C GLU A 145 16.13 -11.83 -8.49
N ASN A 146 15.87 -11.43 -9.74
CA ASN A 146 14.77 -12.00 -10.54
C ASN A 146 15.24 -13.11 -11.48
N PHE A 147 16.17 -13.92 -11.00
CA PHE A 147 16.60 -15.13 -11.68
C PHE A 147 17.24 -16.09 -10.67
N THR A 148 17.27 -17.37 -11.02
CA THR A 148 18.09 -18.40 -10.35
C THR A 148 19.05 -18.99 -11.36
N VAL A 149 20.08 -19.71 -10.90
CA VAL A 149 21.04 -20.37 -11.79
C VAL A 149 20.96 -21.88 -11.58
N VAL A 150 20.57 -22.60 -12.62
CA VAL A 150 20.46 -24.06 -12.64
C VAL A 150 21.41 -24.59 -13.70
N ASN A 151 22.38 -25.41 -13.32
CA ASN A 151 23.40 -25.97 -14.23
C ASN A 151 24.14 -24.91 -15.08
N GLY A 152 24.39 -23.73 -14.49
CA GLY A 152 25.06 -22.61 -15.18
C GLY A 152 24.16 -21.79 -16.10
N VAL A 153 22.86 -22.10 -16.19
CA VAL A 153 21.88 -21.35 -16.99
C VAL A 153 20.99 -20.52 -16.07
N SER A 154 20.77 -19.25 -16.41
CA SER A 154 19.86 -18.36 -15.67
C SER A 154 18.41 -18.63 -16.04
N GLU A 155 17.59 -19.01 -15.06
CA GLU A 155 16.14 -19.06 -15.18
C GLU A 155 15.56 -17.72 -14.72
N LEU A 156 14.93 -16.98 -15.63
CA LEU A 156 14.36 -15.65 -15.35
C LEU A 156 12.97 -15.77 -14.72
N GLY A 157 12.57 -14.77 -13.94
CA GLY A 157 11.23 -14.73 -13.33
C GLY A 157 11.08 -15.52 -12.03
N THR A 158 12.19 -16.09 -11.54
CA THR A 158 12.29 -16.81 -10.26
C THR A 158 13.00 -15.95 -9.22
N LYS A 159 12.54 -15.96 -7.97
CA LYS A 159 13.17 -15.20 -6.88
C LYS A 159 14.47 -15.87 -6.46
N GLY A 160 15.59 -15.21 -6.73
CA GLY A 160 16.94 -15.66 -6.39
C GLY A 160 17.47 -15.06 -5.09
N ASN A 161 18.77 -14.77 -5.07
CA ASN A 161 19.46 -14.36 -3.85
C ASN A 161 18.99 -12.99 -3.34
N LEU A 162 19.01 -12.81 -2.02
CA LEU A 162 18.77 -11.53 -1.37
C LEU A 162 19.92 -10.57 -1.72
N ARG A 163 19.58 -9.38 -2.22
CA ARG A 163 20.54 -8.32 -2.58
C ARG A 163 20.43 -7.09 -1.69
N ARG A 164 19.30 -6.87 -1.02
CA ARG A 164 19.10 -5.74 -0.11
C ARG A 164 18.11 -6.08 1.00
N MET A 165 18.37 -5.59 2.21
CA MET A 165 17.44 -5.62 3.32
C MET A 165 17.54 -4.33 4.13
N ASN A 166 16.43 -3.60 4.22
CA ASN A 166 16.32 -2.36 4.99
C ASN A 166 15.09 -2.45 5.91
N ALA A 167 15.16 -1.80 7.06
CA ALA A 167 14.02 -1.52 7.93
C ALA A 167 13.97 -0.01 8.18
N THR A 168 12.80 0.59 8.00
CA THR A 168 12.53 2.03 8.19
C THR A 168 11.23 2.22 8.93
#